data_AF-D9UIU8-F1
#
_entry.id   AF-D9UIU8-F1
#
_cell.length_a   1.000
_cell.length_b   1.000
_cell.length_c   1.000
_cell.angle_alpha   90.00
_cell.angle_beta   90.00
_cell.angle_gamma   90.00
#
_symmetry.space_group_name_H-M   'P 1'
#
loop_
_entity.id
_entity.type
_entity.pdbx_description
1 polymer ?
#
loop_
_entity_poly.entity_id
_entity_poly.type
_entity_poly.pdbx_seq_one_letter_code
_entity_poly.pdbx_strand_id
1 'polypeptide(L)' 'MLLVSHVTPLKTLLRLALGAPHTALFRMDLAPASLSALAVWGDGNTTVRYLNTTAHLPPG' A
#
# COMPACT_ATOMS: atom_id res chain seq x y z
N MET A 1 7.83 -10.75 3.50
CA MET A 1 6.62 -10.90 4.34
C MET A 1 5.40 -10.66 3.46
N LEU A 2 4.33 -11.42 3.68
CA LEU A 2 3.02 -11.20 3.05
C LEU A 2 2.04 -10.81 4.16
N LEU A 3 1.32 -9.70 3.97
CA LEU A 3 0.30 -9.23 4.90
C LEU A 3 -1.02 -9.10 4.13
N VAL A 4 -2.06 -9.73 4.67
CA VAL A 4 -3.44 -9.57 4.18
C VAL A 4 -4.22 -8.86 5.26
N SER A 5 -4.89 -7.78 4.89
CA SER A 5 -5.65 -6.97 5.82
C SER A 5 -6.74 -6.20 5.09
N HIS A 6 -7.58 -5.51 5.86
CA HIS A 6 -8.53 -4.55 5.31
C HIS A 6 -7.82 -3.27 4.85
N VAL A 7 -8.56 -2.42 4.12
CA VAL A 7 -8.02 -1.22 3.49
C VAL A 7 -7.45 -0.22 4.51
N THR A 8 -8.04 -0.06 5.69
CA THR A 8 -7.60 0.96 6.65
C THR A 8 -6.20 0.70 7.23
N PRO A 9 -5.88 -0.52 7.71
CA PRO A 9 -4.50 -0.87 8.06
C PRO A 9 -3.53 -0.71 6.89
N LEU A 10 -3.93 -1.10 5.67
CA LEU A 10 -3.06 -1.03 4.50
C LEU A 10 -2.75 0.42 4.09
N LYS A 11 -3.76 1.30 4.09
CA LYS A 11 -3.60 2.75 3.87
C LYS A 11 -2.68 3.36 4.93
N THR A 12 -2.77 2.91 6.18
CA THR A 12 -1.90 3.36 7.27
C THR A 12 -0.44 3.00 7.00
N LEU A 13 -0.16 1.76 6.61
CA LEU A 13 1.20 1.32 6.29
C LEU A 13 1.76 2.08 5.07
N LEU A 14 0.98 2.23 3.99
CA LEU A 14 1.39 2.97 2.81
C LEU A 14 1.67 4.44 3.12
N ARG A 15 0.83 5.06 3.95
CA ARG A 15 1.04 6.44 4.42
C ARG A 15 2.37 6.57 5.15
N LEU A 16 2.65 5.67 6.08
CA LEU A 16 3.90 5.68 6.85
C LEU A 16 5.11 5.45 5.93
N ALA A 17 5.02 4.47 5.03
CA ALA A 17 6.08 4.16 4.06
C ALA A 17 6.39 5.33 3.12
N LEU A 18 5.39 6.12 2.72
CA LEU A 18 5.55 7.29 1.87
C LEU A 18 5.91 8.58 2.63
N GLY A 19 5.94 8.56 3.97
CA GLY A 19 6.03 9.79 4.76
C GLY A 19 4.87 10.77 4.52
N ALA A 20 3.72 10.27 4.06
CA ALA A 20 2.58 11.09 3.68
C ALA A 20 1.83 11.66 4.90
N PRO A 21 1.16 12.82 4.77
CA PRO A 21 0.34 13.38 5.85
C PRO A 21 -0.85 12.48 6.18
N HIS A 22 -1.38 12.60 7.41
CA HIS A 22 -2.54 11.82 7.87
C HIS A 22 -3.78 11.97 6.97
N THR A 23 -3.97 13.15 6.36
CA THR A 23 -5.07 13.43 5.42
C THR A 23 -5.04 12.54 4.18
N ALA A 24 -3.88 11.97 3.82
CA ALA A 24 -3.75 11.06 2.68
C ALA A 24 -4.58 9.77 2.86
N LEU A 25 -4.85 9.33 4.10
CA LEU A 25 -5.68 8.14 4.37
C LEU A 25 -7.07 8.25 3.75
N PHE A 26 -7.63 9.47 3.76
CA PHE A 26 -8.98 9.74 3.25
C PHE A 26 -9.01 10.03 1.75
N ARG A 27 -7.82 10.15 1.12
CA ARG A 27 -7.67 10.42 -0.33
C ARG A 27 -7.10 9.23 -1.09
N MET A 28 -6.63 8.21 -0.39
CA MET A 28 -6.11 6.98 -0.96
C MET A 28 -7.28 6.01 -1.14
N ASP A 29 -7.49 5.52 -2.35
CA ASP A 29 -8.42 4.43 -2.64
C ASP A 29 -7.66 3.13 -2.93
N LEU A 30 -8.17 2.01 -2.42
CA LEU A 30 -7.58 0.68 -2.60
C LEU A 30 -8.68 -0.27 -3.02
N ALA A 31 -8.52 -0.87 -4.19
CA ALA A 31 -9.45 -1.82 -4.73
C ALA A 31 -9.41 -3.14 -3.92
N PRO A 32 -10.53 -3.86 -3.81
CA PRO A 32 -10.55 -5.21 -3.26
C PRO A 32 -9.57 -6.12 -4.00
N ALA A 33 -8.94 -7.02 -3.26
CA ALA A 33 -7.91 -7.93 -3.77
C ALA A 33 -6.74 -7.24 -4.48
N SER A 34 -6.53 -5.93 -4.29
CA SER A 34 -5.35 -5.26 -4.81
C SER A 34 -4.09 -5.64 -4.04
N LEU A 35 -2.95 -5.62 -4.74
CA LEU A 35 -1.63 -5.86 -4.17
C LEU A 35 -0.86 -4.54 -4.06
N SER A 36 -0.08 -4.40 -3.00
CA SER A 36 0.87 -3.30 -2.83
C SER A 36 2.19 -3.87 -2.30
N ALA A 37 3.32 -3.32 -2.74
CA ALA A 37 4.64 -3.85 -2.41
C ALA A 37 5.56 -2.73 -1.92
N LEU A 38 6.22 -3.00 -0.79
CA LEU A 38 7.21 -2.14 -0.18
C LEU A 38 8.61 -2.77 -0.32
N ALA A 39 9.64 -1.95 -0.48
CA ALA A 39 11.02 -2.31 -0.19
C ALA A 39 11.40 -1.61 1.11
N VAL A 40 11.77 -2.39 2.14
CA VAL A 40 12.30 -1.86 3.41
C VAL A 40 13.77 -2.24 3.45
N TRP A 41 14.63 -1.25 3.61
CA TRP A 41 16.07 -1.40 3.58
C TRP A 41 16.66 -1.38 5.01
N GLY A 42 17.86 -1.92 5.17
CA GLY A 42 18.50 -2.04 6.49
C GLY A 42 18.90 -0.70 7.12
N ASP A 43 18.96 0.37 6.32
CA ASP A 43 19.19 1.75 6.75
C ASP A 43 17.90 2.46 7.23
N GLY A 44 16.76 1.77 7.22
CA GLY A 44 15.46 2.32 7.57
C GLY A 44 14.74 3.03 6.42
N ASN A 45 15.34 3.12 5.23
CA ASN A 45 14.66 3.66 4.07
C ASN A 45 13.54 2.72 3.61
N THR A 46 12.41 3.29 3.19
CA THR A 46 11.28 2.52 2.66
C THR A 46 10.81 3.10 1.34
N THR A 47 10.58 2.24 0.36
CA THR A 47 10.10 2.62 -0.98
C THR A 47 8.85 1.85 -1.33
N VAL A 48 7.83 2.52 -1.88
CA VAL A 48 6.66 1.87 -2.48
C VAL A 48 7.00 1.50 -3.92
N ARG A 49 7.00 0.20 -4.25
CA ARG A 49 7.27 -0.30 -5.62
C ARG A 49 6.00 -0.40 -6.46
N TYR A 50 4.95 -0.93 -5.86
CA TYR A 50 3.63 -1.04 -6.48
C TYR A 50 2.58 -0.63 -5.46
N LEU A 51 1.56 0.07 -5.92
CA LEU A 51 0.43 0.52 -5.12
C LEU A 51 -0.85 0.14 -5.84
N ASN A 52 -1.78 -0.48 -5.11
CA ASN A 52 -3.12 -0.78 -5.59
C ASN A 52 -3.19 -1.52 -6.94
N THR A 53 -2.30 -2.49 -7.17
CA THR A 53 -2.29 -3.22 -8.45
C THR A 53 -3.34 -4.34 -8.45
N THR A 54 -4.17 -4.34 -9.47
CA THR A 54 -5.19 -5.37 -9.75
C THR A 54 -4.94 -6.10 -11.05
N ALA A 55 -3.74 -5.95 -11.65
CA ALA A 55 -3.42 -6.52 -12.97
C ALA A 55 -3.49 -8.06 -13.05
N HIS A 56 -3.52 -8.74 -11.91
CA HIS A 56 -3.68 -10.19 -11.83
C HIS A 56 -5.16 -10.63 -11.84
N LEU A 57 -6.08 -9.71 -11.61
CA LEU A 57 -7.52 -9.97 -11.69
C LEU A 57 -7.95 -9.94 -13.17
N PRO A 58 -8.91 -10.79 -13.56
CA PRO A 58 -9.52 -10.67 -14.87
C PRO A 58 -10.20 -9.30 -15.02
N PRO A 59 -10.25 -8.74 -16.25
CA PRO A 59 -11.08 -7.57 -16.51
C PRO A 59 -12.53 -7.89 -16.12
N GLY A 60 -13.15 -6.97 -15.39
CA GLY A 60 -14.55 -7.05 -14.98
C GLY A 60 -15.52 -6.69 -16.09
#